data_AF-V9GWW9-F1
#
_entry.id   AF-V9GWW9-F1
#
_cell.length_a   1.000
_cell.length_b   1.000
_cell.length_c   1.000
_cell.angle_alpha   90.00
_cell.angle_beta   90.00
_cell.angle_gamma   90.00
#
_symmetry.space_group_name_H-M   'P 1'
#
loop_
_entity.id
_entity.type
_entity.pdbx_description
1 polymer ?
#
loop_
_entity_poly.entity_id
_entity_poly.type
_entity_poly.pdbx_seq_one_letter_code
_entity_poly.pdbx_strand_id
1 'polypeptide(L)'
;MEAPAATSPSIGFPIDGRCNYFVEKKKRFCRMVAAAGKRFCGEHAGSAEEENTRKRILCPLDPKHTVYEDQLAKHLKKCNSREKPKPDFFIQDINAGLKDETEIPEQLVPFSSLSEEQLENLIKKLRKASEGLNSTHEDHIMSHPALHDALNDPRNGDCAVKHLKQQASILGNIEKLKLLGPRRCFVEFGAGKGKLSHWVDIALKDAENVHFILVERVTTRFKVDGKHRKKDSVFERLQIDIQHLCLNRVPVLREGRLPVVGIGKHLCGVATGVTGDIMWAKSISRLLDLGR
;
A
#
# COMPACT_ATOMS: atom_id res chain seq x y z
N MET A 1 -14.88 32.90 -20.00
CA MET A 1 -13.41 32.89 -20.10
C MET A 1 -12.98 31.44 -19.96
N GLU A 2 -12.65 30.82 -21.09
CA GLU A 2 -12.34 29.38 -21.22
C GLU A 2 -11.06 29.01 -20.46
N ALA A 3 -11.11 27.86 -19.78
CA ALA A 3 -9.93 27.21 -19.24
C ALA A 3 -9.12 26.56 -20.38
N PRO A 4 -7.78 26.59 -20.36
CA PRO A 4 -7.00 26.00 -21.44
C PRO A 4 -7.05 24.47 -21.37
N ALA A 5 -7.31 23.87 -22.53
CA ALA A 5 -7.41 22.45 -22.76
C ALA A 5 -6.11 21.68 -22.47
N ALA A 6 -6.25 20.44 -22.01
CA ALA A 6 -5.17 19.50 -21.82
C ALA A 6 -4.47 19.20 -23.16
N THR A 7 -3.20 19.58 -23.27
CA THR A 7 -2.36 19.34 -24.44
C THR A 7 -1.88 17.88 -24.49
N SER A 8 -2.12 17.26 -25.64
CA SER A 8 -1.60 15.96 -26.10
C SER A 8 -0.06 15.92 -26.12
N PRO A 9 0.58 14.73 -26.08
CA PRO A 9 2.02 14.62 -25.86
C PRO A 9 2.76 15.01 -27.15
N SER A 10 3.16 16.28 -27.23
CA SER A 10 4.14 16.71 -28.21
C SER A 10 5.42 15.88 -28.05
N ILE A 11 6.04 15.53 -29.17
CA ILE A 11 7.43 15.07 -29.24
C ILE A 11 8.29 16.29 -28.85
N GLY A 12 8.26 16.59 -27.55
CA GLY A 12 8.61 17.90 -27.03
C GLY A 12 10.10 17.98 -26.78
N PHE A 13 10.72 19.05 -27.23
CA PHE A 13 12.09 19.41 -26.89
C PHE A 13 12.33 19.37 -25.37
N PRO A 14 13.59 19.18 -24.92
CA PRO A 14 13.92 19.28 -23.51
C PRO A 14 13.45 20.61 -22.92
N ILE A 15 12.77 20.56 -21.78
CA ILE A 15 12.34 21.75 -21.06
C ILE A 15 13.57 22.36 -20.39
N ASP A 16 13.73 23.68 -20.50
CA ASP A 16 14.86 24.40 -19.89
C ASP A 16 14.96 24.15 -18.37
N GLY A 17 16.17 24.00 -17.86
CA GLY A 17 16.46 23.58 -16.48
C GLY A 17 16.13 22.11 -16.13
N ARG A 18 15.69 21.28 -17.09
CA ARG A 18 15.44 19.85 -16.89
C ARG A 18 16.39 18.97 -17.69
N CYS A 19 16.40 17.69 -17.37
CA CYS A 19 17.28 16.72 -17.97
C CYS A 19 16.92 16.40 -19.43
N ASN A 20 17.91 16.53 -20.32
CA ASN A 20 17.76 16.29 -21.76
C ASN A 20 17.79 14.81 -22.16
N TYR A 21 17.77 13.87 -21.22
CA TYR A 21 17.77 12.44 -21.52
C TYR A 21 16.39 11.97 -21.99
N PHE A 22 16.31 11.33 -23.15
CA PHE A 22 15.06 10.77 -23.68
C PHE A 22 14.80 9.36 -23.13
N VAL A 23 13.69 9.17 -22.42
CA VAL A 23 13.32 7.88 -21.84
C VAL A 23 12.48 7.10 -22.84
N GLU A 24 13.11 6.24 -23.65
CA GLU A 24 12.46 5.49 -24.73
C GLU A 24 11.20 4.74 -24.28
N LYS A 25 11.30 3.98 -23.18
CA LYS A 25 10.16 3.23 -22.60
C LYS A 25 8.94 4.10 -22.29
N LYS A 26 9.15 5.38 -21.99
CA LYS A 26 8.10 6.34 -21.61
C LYS A 26 7.81 7.37 -22.70
N LYS A 27 8.48 7.26 -23.87
CA LYS A 27 8.39 8.16 -25.02
C LYS A 27 8.38 9.65 -24.62
N ARG A 28 9.25 10.06 -23.68
CA ARG A 28 9.33 11.43 -23.17
C ARG A 28 10.71 11.76 -22.60
N PHE A 29 11.09 13.03 -22.58
CA PHE A 29 12.29 13.50 -21.87
C PHE A 29 12.16 13.36 -20.34
N CYS A 30 13.31 13.16 -19.69
CA CYS A 30 13.39 13.02 -18.25
C CYS A 30 12.94 14.32 -17.56
N ARG A 31 12.03 14.20 -16.59
CA ARG A 31 11.46 15.36 -15.87
C ARG A 31 12.30 15.81 -14.68
N MET A 32 13.45 15.19 -14.46
CA MET A 32 14.33 15.55 -13.34
C MET A 32 15.05 16.87 -13.63
N VAL A 33 15.25 17.67 -12.59
CA VAL A 33 15.96 18.95 -12.66
C VAL A 33 17.44 18.68 -12.94
N ALA A 34 18.00 19.41 -13.90
CA ALA A 34 19.44 19.43 -14.13
C ALA A 34 20.09 20.48 -13.24
N ALA A 35 21.32 20.24 -12.77
CA ALA A 35 22.05 21.26 -12.02
C ALA A 35 22.30 22.49 -12.93
N ALA A 36 22.49 23.66 -12.33
CA ALA A 36 22.77 24.88 -13.10
C ALA A 36 23.97 24.67 -14.04
N GLY A 37 23.78 24.96 -15.33
CA GLY A 37 24.80 24.75 -16.37
C GLY A 37 25.00 23.30 -16.84
N LYS A 38 24.22 22.33 -16.34
CA LYS A 38 24.29 20.92 -16.78
C LYS A 38 23.11 20.54 -17.66
N ARG A 39 23.34 19.66 -18.64
CA ARG A 39 22.32 19.19 -19.58
C ARG A 39 21.50 18.01 -19.06
N PHE A 40 22.00 17.30 -18.06
CA PHE A 40 21.39 16.08 -17.54
C PHE A 40 21.24 16.14 -16.01
N CYS A 41 20.24 15.42 -15.47
CA CYS A 41 20.09 15.28 -14.03
C CYS A 41 21.19 14.37 -13.47
N GLY A 42 21.35 14.36 -12.14
CA GLY A 42 22.38 13.56 -11.48
C GLY A 42 22.36 12.05 -11.80
N GLU A 43 21.22 11.50 -12.24
CA GLU A 43 21.10 10.09 -12.67
C GLU A 43 21.55 9.86 -14.12
N HIS A 44 21.37 10.84 -15.01
CA HIS A 44 21.72 10.71 -16.44
C HIS A 44 22.97 11.50 -16.83
N ALA A 45 23.63 12.16 -15.88
CA ALA A 45 24.88 12.90 -16.11
C ALA A 45 26.03 12.00 -16.60
N GLY A 46 26.04 10.72 -16.22
CA GLY A 46 27.08 9.76 -16.64
C GLY A 46 26.89 9.16 -18.03
N SER A 47 25.77 9.42 -18.71
CA SER A 47 25.44 8.79 -19.99
C SER A 47 25.85 9.62 -21.23
N ALA A 48 26.29 10.86 -21.08
CA ALA A 48 26.51 11.75 -22.23
C ALA A 48 27.54 12.89 -22.04
N GLU A 49 28.20 13.01 -20.89
CA GLU A 49 29.31 13.96 -20.70
C GLU A 49 30.57 13.17 -20.31
N GLU A 50 31.58 13.15 -21.20
CA GLU A 50 32.92 12.56 -20.99
C GLU A 50 33.73 13.26 -19.87
N GLU A 51 33.19 14.34 -19.29
CA GLU A 51 33.89 15.17 -18.29
C GLU A 51 33.56 14.84 -16.83
N ASN A 52 32.76 13.81 -16.53
CA ASN A 52 32.52 13.42 -15.14
C ASN A 52 33.42 12.24 -14.73
N THR A 53 34.57 12.55 -14.12
CA THR A 53 35.55 11.59 -13.58
C THR A 53 34.99 10.65 -12.50
N ARG A 54 33.74 10.87 -12.05
CA ARG A 54 33.11 10.07 -11.00
C ARG A 54 32.35 8.88 -11.59
N LYS A 55 32.97 7.70 -11.49
CA LYS A 55 32.40 6.42 -11.90
C LYS A 55 31.14 6.08 -11.08
N ARG A 56 30.05 5.75 -11.76
CA ARG A 56 28.84 5.14 -11.18
C ARG A 56 28.87 3.64 -11.39
N ILE A 57 28.49 2.89 -10.36
CA ILE A 57 28.36 1.43 -10.37
C ILE A 57 26.93 1.04 -10.00
N LEU A 58 26.49 -0.16 -10.38
CA LEU A 58 25.25 -0.72 -9.86
C LEU A 58 25.36 -0.89 -8.35
N CYS A 59 24.28 -0.64 -7.60
CA CYS A 59 24.29 -0.84 -6.17
C CYS A 59 24.42 -2.35 -5.85
N PRO A 60 25.37 -2.75 -4.98
CA PRO A 60 25.53 -4.16 -4.59
C PRO A 60 24.32 -4.74 -3.85
N LEU A 61 23.50 -3.90 -3.22
CA LEU A 61 22.28 -4.32 -2.50
C LEU A 61 21.03 -4.38 -3.39
N ASP A 62 21.02 -3.67 -4.52
CA ASP A 62 19.91 -3.68 -5.48
C ASP A 62 20.37 -3.17 -6.86
N PRO A 63 20.54 -4.07 -7.85
CA PRO A 63 20.99 -3.68 -9.19
C PRO A 63 20.05 -2.74 -9.96
N LYS A 64 18.85 -2.44 -9.43
CA LYS A 64 17.88 -1.53 -10.07
C LYS A 64 18.27 -0.06 -9.99
N HIS A 65 19.27 0.31 -9.18
CA HIS A 65 19.77 1.68 -9.13
C HIS A 65 21.29 1.75 -9.13
N THR A 66 21.82 2.93 -9.45
CA THR A 66 23.26 3.19 -9.53
C THR A 66 23.72 4.15 -8.43
N VAL A 67 24.99 4.05 -8.06
CA VAL A 67 25.63 4.86 -7.01
C VAL A 67 27.02 5.26 -7.46
N TYR A 68 27.51 6.42 -7.04
CA TYR A 68 28.91 6.77 -7.28
C TYR A 68 29.82 5.84 -6.47
N GLU A 69 30.85 5.30 -7.13
CA GLU A 69 31.81 4.34 -6.54
C GLU A 69 32.46 4.93 -5.28
N ASP A 70 32.87 6.20 -5.34
CA ASP A 70 33.45 6.94 -4.21
C ASP A 70 32.47 7.23 -3.06
N GLN A 71 31.16 7.09 -3.27
CA GLN A 71 30.12 7.24 -2.24
C GLN A 71 29.49 5.92 -1.82
N LEU A 72 29.96 4.77 -2.32
CA LEU A 72 29.36 3.47 -2.05
C LEU A 72 29.23 3.22 -0.53
N ALA A 73 30.28 3.45 0.24
CA ALA A 73 30.25 3.25 1.70
C ALA A 73 29.19 4.11 2.41
N LYS A 74 29.02 5.37 1.98
CA LYS A 74 27.96 6.26 2.50
C LYS A 74 26.58 5.81 2.04
N HIS A 75 26.46 5.31 0.81
CA HIS A 75 25.22 4.79 0.25
C HIS A 75 24.74 3.55 0.99
N LEU A 76 25.61 2.55 1.21
CA LEU A 76 25.24 1.29 1.87
C LEU A 76 24.60 1.52 3.25
N LYS A 77 25.05 2.56 3.99
CA LYS A 77 24.46 2.96 5.28
C LYS A 77 23.04 3.53 5.20
N LYS A 78 22.59 4.01 4.03
CA LYS A 78 21.28 4.65 3.81
C LYS A 78 20.46 4.01 2.71
N CYS A 79 20.95 2.92 2.12
CA CYS A 79 20.28 2.23 1.03
C CYS A 79 18.93 1.69 1.53
N ASN A 80 17.87 1.90 0.75
CA ASN A 80 16.54 1.38 1.07
C ASN A 80 16.50 -0.15 1.02
N SER A 81 17.39 -0.76 0.21
CA SER A 81 17.50 -2.21 0.02
C SER A 81 18.44 -2.88 1.03
N ARG A 82 19.01 -2.12 1.97
CA ARG A 82 19.76 -2.67 3.10
C ARG A 82 18.80 -3.43 4.03
N GLU A 83 19.24 -4.59 4.52
CA GLU A 83 18.53 -5.30 5.58
C GLU A 83 18.43 -4.44 6.84
N LYS A 84 17.19 -4.25 7.30
CA LYS A 84 16.90 -3.51 8.54
C LYS A 84 16.79 -4.51 9.68
N PRO A 85 17.16 -4.13 10.92
CA PRO A 85 16.88 -4.95 12.09
C PRO A 85 15.38 -5.30 12.13
N LYS A 86 15.10 -6.58 12.30
CA LYS A 86 13.72 -7.07 12.41
C LYS A 86 13.16 -6.61 13.76
N PRO A 87 11.98 -5.99 13.80
CA PRO A 87 11.36 -5.57 15.05
C PRO A 87 10.87 -6.77 15.88
N ASP A 88 10.62 -6.58 17.17
CA ASP A 88 10.18 -7.65 18.08
C ASP A 88 8.88 -8.35 17.65
N PHE A 89 8.01 -7.63 16.93
CA PHE A 89 6.77 -8.14 16.36
C PHE A 89 6.93 -8.85 15.02
N PHE A 90 8.16 -9.09 14.58
CA PHE A 90 8.46 -9.93 13.42
C PHE A 90 8.56 -11.40 13.84
N ILE A 91 7.70 -12.25 13.26
CA ILE A 91 7.84 -13.70 13.28
C ILE A 91 7.74 -14.17 11.83
N GLN A 92 8.79 -14.82 11.34
CA GLN A 92 8.84 -15.24 9.95
C GLN A 92 7.66 -16.16 9.62
N ASP A 93 7.00 -15.87 8.51
CA ASP A 93 5.87 -16.61 7.91
C ASP A 93 4.71 -17.00 8.85
N ILE A 94 4.52 -16.32 9.98
CA ILE A 94 3.45 -16.64 10.95
C ILE A 94 2.04 -16.58 10.34
N ASN A 95 1.82 -15.67 9.37
CA ASN A 95 0.54 -15.53 8.69
C ASN A 95 0.62 -15.99 7.22
N ALA A 96 1.65 -16.76 6.82
CA ALA A 96 1.81 -17.21 5.43
C ALA A 96 0.91 -18.40 5.05
N GLY A 97 0.18 -18.97 6.02
CA GLY A 97 -0.58 -20.21 5.85
C GLY A 97 0.30 -21.46 6.04
N LEU A 98 -0.33 -22.63 6.01
CA LEU A 98 0.39 -23.91 5.99
C LEU A 98 1.06 -24.05 4.62
N LYS A 99 2.36 -24.32 4.61
CA LYS A 99 3.02 -24.83 3.41
C LYS A 99 2.59 -26.28 3.28
N ASP A 100 1.60 -26.55 2.44
CA ASP A 100 1.28 -27.93 2.08
C ASP A 100 2.51 -28.51 1.37
N GLU A 101 3.05 -29.63 1.85
CA GLU A 101 4.22 -30.30 1.23
C GLU A 101 3.94 -30.81 -0.20
N THR A 102 2.72 -30.60 -0.70
CA THR A 102 2.27 -30.87 -2.07
C THR A 102 2.30 -29.64 -2.98
N GLU A 103 3.23 -28.70 -2.78
CA GLU A 103 3.46 -27.60 -3.74
C GLU A 103 3.88 -28.18 -5.10
N ILE A 104 2.89 -28.41 -5.97
CA ILE A 104 3.10 -28.51 -7.41
C ILE A 104 3.79 -27.21 -7.81
N PRO A 105 4.98 -27.23 -8.46
CA PRO A 105 5.65 -26.01 -8.85
C PRO A 105 4.67 -25.10 -9.60
N GLU A 106 4.45 -23.89 -9.09
CA GLU A 106 3.61 -22.88 -9.74
C GLU A 106 4.29 -22.45 -11.04
N GLN A 107 4.19 -23.26 -12.09
CA GLN A 107 4.40 -22.81 -13.45
C GLN A 107 3.21 -21.92 -13.80
N LEU A 108 3.36 -20.63 -13.49
CA LEU A 108 2.44 -19.60 -13.94
C LEU A 108 2.58 -19.48 -15.47
N VAL A 109 1.69 -20.16 -16.19
CA VAL A 109 1.59 -20.08 -17.65
C VAL A 109 0.70 -18.89 -18.02
N PRO A 110 1.16 -17.93 -18.84
CA PRO A 110 0.30 -16.87 -19.34
C PRO A 110 -0.94 -17.41 -20.04
N PHE A 111 -2.10 -16.76 -19.88
CA PHE A 111 -3.32 -17.13 -20.61
C PHE A 111 -3.11 -17.13 -22.13
N SER A 112 -2.24 -16.26 -22.63
CA SER A 112 -1.91 -16.16 -24.06
C SER A 112 -1.14 -17.35 -24.61
N SER A 113 -0.57 -18.21 -23.76
CA SER A 113 0.12 -19.44 -24.17
C SER A 113 -0.76 -20.68 -24.13
N LEU A 114 -2.03 -20.55 -23.73
CA LEU A 114 -2.99 -21.66 -23.73
C LEU A 114 -3.67 -21.76 -25.10
N SER A 115 -3.91 -22.98 -25.58
CA SER A 115 -4.74 -23.20 -26.76
C SER A 115 -6.21 -22.89 -26.47
N GLU A 116 -7.00 -22.67 -27.53
CA GLU A 116 -8.44 -22.44 -27.43
C GLU A 116 -9.15 -23.60 -26.70
N GLU A 117 -8.78 -24.84 -27.03
CA GLU A 117 -9.31 -26.05 -26.38
C GLU A 117 -8.99 -26.09 -24.86
N GLN A 118 -7.77 -25.72 -24.48
CA GLN A 118 -7.38 -25.66 -23.07
C GLN A 118 -8.19 -24.60 -22.32
N LEU A 119 -8.42 -23.44 -22.96
CA LEU A 119 -9.21 -22.36 -22.39
C LEU A 119 -10.68 -22.77 -22.24
N GLU A 120 -11.27 -23.43 -23.23
CA GLU A 120 -12.63 -23.97 -23.14
C GLU A 120 -12.77 -24.99 -22.01
N ASN A 121 -11.80 -25.89 -21.87
CA ASN A 121 -11.80 -26.89 -20.80
C ASN A 121 -11.67 -26.23 -19.42
N LEU A 122 -10.88 -25.17 -19.30
CA LEU A 122 -10.80 -24.37 -18.07
C LEU A 122 -12.14 -23.71 -17.76
N ILE A 123 -12.80 -23.09 -18.75
CA ILE A 123 -14.13 -22.47 -18.58
C ILE A 123 -15.15 -23.51 -18.13
N LYS A 124 -15.16 -24.71 -18.72
CA LYS A 124 -16.06 -25.81 -18.30
C LYS A 124 -15.81 -26.21 -16.84
N LYS A 125 -14.55 -26.37 -16.42
CA LYS A 125 -14.19 -26.68 -15.04
C LYS A 125 -14.64 -25.58 -14.07
N LEU A 126 -14.42 -24.31 -14.41
CA LEU A 126 -14.83 -23.16 -13.60
C LEU A 126 -16.35 -23.09 -13.44
N ARG A 127 -17.11 -23.28 -14.53
CA ARG A 127 -18.57 -23.33 -14.48
C ARG A 127 -19.07 -24.44 -13.57
N LYS A 128 -18.55 -25.67 -13.75
CA LYS A 128 -18.90 -26.82 -12.90
C LYS A 128 -18.57 -26.58 -11.42
N ALA A 129 -17.43 -25.96 -11.13
CA ALA A 129 -17.07 -25.60 -9.76
C ALA A 129 -17.99 -24.51 -9.18
N SER A 130 -18.46 -23.58 -10.02
CA SER A 130 -19.37 -22.50 -9.60
C SER A 130 -20.82 -22.94 -9.39
N GLU A 131 -21.27 -24.04 -10.00
CA GLU A 131 -22.65 -24.56 -9.86
C GLU A 131 -23.03 -24.90 -8.40
N GLY A 132 -22.05 -25.22 -7.55
CA GLY A 132 -22.24 -25.46 -6.12
C GLY A 132 -22.08 -24.23 -5.22
N LEU A 133 -21.61 -23.10 -5.78
CA LEU A 133 -21.38 -21.85 -5.05
C LEU A 133 -22.63 -20.96 -5.13
N ASN A 134 -23.75 -21.43 -4.59
CA ASN A 134 -24.96 -20.61 -4.46
C ASN A 134 -24.83 -19.63 -3.29
N SER A 135 -23.92 -18.67 -3.41
CA SER A 135 -23.90 -17.48 -2.55
C SER A 135 -24.34 -16.27 -3.36
N THR A 136 -25.63 -15.92 -3.26
CA THR A 136 -26.07 -14.57 -3.61
C THR A 136 -25.42 -13.62 -2.62
N HIS A 137 -24.32 -12.99 -3.05
CA HIS A 137 -23.69 -11.93 -2.26
C HIS A 137 -24.59 -10.70 -2.30
N GLU A 138 -25.17 -10.33 -1.16
CA GLU A 138 -25.86 -9.05 -1.04
C GLU A 138 -24.83 -7.93 -0.94
N ASP A 139 -24.90 -7.00 -1.89
CA ASP A 139 -24.08 -5.79 -1.85
C ASP A 139 -24.58 -4.85 -0.75
N HIS A 140 -23.79 -4.69 0.31
CA HIS A 140 -24.05 -3.73 1.37
C HIS A 140 -23.25 -2.43 1.16
N ILE A 141 -23.73 -1.60 0.24
CA ILE A 141 -23.16 -0.28 -0.02
C ILE A 141 -23.71 0.72 1.01
N MET A 142 -22.84 1.19 1.91
CA MET A 142 -23.17 2.22 2.89
C MET A 142 -22.54 3.56 2.52
N SER A 143 -22.87 4.59 3.30
CA SER A 143 -22.19 5.89 3.30
C SER A 143 -22.00 6.33 4.75
N HIS A 144 -21.10 7.29 4.99
CA HIS A 144 -20.83 7.82 6.32
C HIS A 144 -20.69 9.35 6.28
N PRO A 145 -21.32 10.10 7.21
CA PRO A 145 -21.32 11.57 7.21
C PRO A 145 -19.92 12.20 7.20
N ALA A 146 -18.94 11.57 7.86
CA ALA A 146 -17.56 12.04 7.90
C ALA A 146 -16.90 12.26 6.51
N LEU A 147 -17.42 11.65 5.44
CA LEU A 147 -16.91 11.82 4.08
C LEU A 147 -17.79 12.71 3.19
N HIS A 148 -18.92 13.23 3.69
CA HIS A 148 -19.90 13.94 2.86
C HIS A 148 -19.29 15.13 2.13
N ASP A 149 -18.59 16.01 2.86
CA ASP A 149 -17.94 17.19 2.27
C ASP A 149 -16.87 16.81 1.25
N ALA A 150 -16.07 15.78 1.53
CA ALA A 150 -15.05 15.31 0.61
C ALA A 150 -15.64 14.67 -0.65
N LEU A 151 -16.77 13.98 -0.54
CA LEU A 151 -17.47 13.40 -1.68
C LEU A 151 -18.06 14.47 -2.60
N ASN A 152 -18.43 15.63 -2.05
CA ASN A 152 -19.04 16.73 -2.78
C ASN A 152 -18.05 17.81 -3.23
N ASP A 153 -16.75 17.66 -2.93
CA ASP A 153 -15.73 18.64 -3.32
C ASP A 153 -15.47 18.58 -4.84
N PRO A 154 -15.76 19.66 -5.60
CA PRO A 154 -15.64 19.67 -7.06
C PRO A 154 -14.19 19.58 -7.55
N ARG A 155 -13.20 19.73 -6.66
CA ARG A 155 -11.78 19.56 -6.98
C ARG A 155 -11.37 18.09 -7.11
N ASN A 156 -12.22 17.16 -6.64
CA ASN A 156 -11.95 15.73 -6.71
C ASN A 156 -12.31 15.18 -8.09
N GLY A 157 -11.31 14.69 -8.82
CA GLY A 157 -11.56 13.93 -10.06
C GLY A 157 -12.14 12.53 -9.79
N ASP A 158 -12.66 11.88 -10.83
CA ASP A 158 -13.40 10.60 -10.76
C ASP A 158 -12.69 9.50 -9.97
N CYS A 159 -11.37 9.39 -10.15
CA CYS A 159 -10.56 8.43 -9.42
C CYS A 159 -10.62 8.70 -7.90
N ALA A 160 -10.47 9.96 -7.47
CA ALA A 160 -10.56 10.32 -6.06
C ALA A 160 -11.96 10.02 -5.49
N VAL A 161 -13.01 10.36 -6.23
CA VAL A 161 -14.41 10.09 -5.85
C VAL A 161 -14.66 8.59 -5.66
N LYS A 162 -14.19 7.75 -6.59
CA LYS A 162 -14.27 6.27 -6.44
C LYS A 162 -13.62 5.81 -5.14
N HIS A 163 -12.43 6.33 -4.84
CA HIS A 163 -11.74 5.98 -3.61
C HIS A 163 -12.51 6.41 -2.35
N LEU A 164 -13.12 7.60 -2.37
CA LEU A 164 -13.91 8.14 -1.26
C LEU A 164 -15.20 7.35 -1.03
N LYS A 165 -15.94 7.00 -2.09
CA LYS A 165 -17.16 6.17 -1.97
C LYS A 165 -16.87 4.82 -1.30
N GLN A 166 -15.77 4.18 -1.68
CA GLN A 166 -15.34 2.93 -1.05
C GLN A 166 -15.01 3.11 0.45
N GLN A 167 -14.30 4.17 0.82
CA GLN A 167 -14.01 4.42 2.24
C GLN A 167 -15.28 4.78 3.03
N ALA A 168 -16.22 5.52 2.43
CA ALA A 168 -17.49 5.87 3.04
C ALA A 168 -18.34 4.62 3.33
N SER A 169 -18.38 3.68 2.37
CA SER A 169 -19.07 2.40 2.56
C SER A 169 -18.42 1.54 3.64
N ILE A 170 -17.10 1.42 3.65
CA ILE A 170 -16.38 0.70 4.71
C ILE A 170 -16.70 1.32 6.08
N LEU A 171 -16.58 2.64 6.20
CA LEU A 171 -16.82 3.34 7.45
C LEU A 171 -18.27 3.22 7.94
N GLY A 172 -19.24 3.32 7.04
CA GLY A 172 -20.66 3.11 7.36
C GLY A 172 -20.95 1.69 7.85
N ASN A 173 -20.29 0.68 7.29
CA ASN A 173 -20.41 -0.70 7.77
C ASN A 173 -19.77 -0.86 9.17
N ILE A 174 -18.60 -0.26 9.43
CA ILE A 174 -17.96 -0.27 10.75
C ILE A 174 -18.87 0.38 11.81
N GLU A 175 -19.57 1.47 11.45
CA GLU A 175 -20.55 2.14 12.30
C GLU A 175 -21.78 1.27 12.56
N LYS A 176 -22.38 0.67 11.52
CA LYS A 176 -23.51 -0.27 11.63
C LYS A 176 -23.21 -1.43 12.58
N LEU A 177 -21.96 -1.90 12.57
CA LEU A 177 -21.47 -2.99 13.41
C LEU A 177 -21.05 -2.51 14.81
N LYS A 178 -21.27 -1.22 15.14
CA LYS A 178 -20.98 -0.59 16.44
C LYS A 178 -19.52 -0.71 16.86
N LEU A 179 -18.61 -0.72 15.88
CA LEU A 179 -17.17 -0.75 16.13
C LEU A 179 -16.55 0.63 16.23
N LEU A 180 -17.20 1.66 15.67
CA LEU A 180 -16.79 3.04 15.88
C LEU A 180 -17.11 3.44 17.32
N GLY A 181 -16.07 3.72 18.11
CA GLY A 181 -16.24 4.17 19.49
C GLY A 181 -14.92 4.50 20.17
N PRO A 182 -14.99 5.11 21.36
CA PRO A 182 -13.82 5.49 22.15
C PRO A 182 -13.11 4.26 22.73
N ARG A 183 -11.88 4.46 23.23
CA ARG A 183 -11.09 3.40 23.89
C ARG A 183 -10.90 2.17 23.02
N ARG A 184 -10.47 2.36 21.78
CA ARG A 184 -10.24 1.28 20.80
C ARG A 184 -8.92 1.49 20.07
N CYS A 185 -8.34 0.38 19.63
CA CYS A 185 -7.20 0.40 18.74
C CYS A 185 -7.61 -0.08 17.34
N PHE A 186 -7.53 0.79 16.35
CA PHE A 186 -7.78 0.47 14.96
C PHE A 186 -6.49 0.05 14.27
N VAL A 187 -6.47 -1.13 13.65
CA VAL A 187 -5.32 -1.64 12.89
C VAL A 187 -5.67 -1.62 11.41
N GLU A 188 -5.11 -0.68 10.65
CA GLU A 188 -5.27 -0.60 9.20
C GLU A 188 -4.22 -1.48 8.50
N PHE A 189 -4.67 -2.62 7.98
CA PHE A 189 -3.84 -3.51 7.18
C PHE A 189 -3.79 -3.04 5.73
N GLY A 190 -2.59 -3.03 5.14
CA GLY A 190 -2.38 -2.48 3.80
C GLY A 190 -2.66 -0.98 3.76
N ALA A 191 -2.19 -0.26 4.77
CA ALA A 191 -2.59 1.12 5.02
C ALA A 191 -2.23 2.08 3.89
N GLY A 192 -1.21 1.79 3.07
CA GLY A 192 -0.78 2.67 2.00
C GLY A 192 -0.51 4.09 2.50
N LYS A 193 -1.39 5.03 2.13
CA LYS A 193 -1.32 6.44 2.55
C LYS A 193 -1.97 6.74 3.91
N GLY A 194 -2.63 5.78 4.55
CA GLY A 194 -3.34 5.92 5.83
C GLY A 194 -4.73 6.57 5.73
N LYS A 195 -5.36 6.48 4.56
CA LYS A 195 -6.61 7.21 4.31
C LYS A 195 -7.81 6.63 5.05
N LEU A 196 -7.86 5.32 5.31
CA LEU A 196 -9.02 4.75 6.02
C LEU A 196 -8.98 5.17 7.49
N SER A 197 -7.84 5.02 8.16
CA SER A 197 -7.65 5.49 9.54
C SER A 197 -7.90 6.99 9.69
N HIS A 198 -7.50 7.80 8.70
CA HIS A 198 -7.82 9.24 8.66
C HIS A 198 -9.33 9.51 8.75
N TRP A 199 -10.14 8.79 7.97
CA TRP A 199 -11.59 8.96 8.01
C TRP A 199 -12.23 8.43 9.28
N VAL A 200 -11.68 7.35 9.86
CA VAL A 200 -12.09 6.85 11.18
C VAL A 200 -11.81 7.90 12.25
N ASP A 201 -10.63 8.55 12.26
CA ASP A 201 -10.31 9.64 13.21
C ASP A 201 -11.20 10.87 13.05
N ILE A 202 -11.65 11.16 11.81
CA ILE A 202 -12.62 12.24 11.59
C ILE A 202 -14.00 11.85 12.14
N ALA A 203 -14.45 10.62 11.92
CA ALA A 203 -15.71 10.11 12.47
C ALA A 203 -15.70 10.06 14.00
N LEU A 204 -14.54 9.80 14.58
CA LEU A 204 -14.31 9.70 16.03
C LEU A 204 -13.72 10.98 16.61
N LYS A 205 -13.98 12.15 16.02
CA LYS A 205 -13.35 13.42 16.42
C LYS A 205 -13.53 13.78 17.90
N ASP A 206 -14.62 13.33 18.53
CA ASP A 206 -14.98 13.59 19.93
C ASP A 206 -14.74 12.36 20.83
N ALA A 207 -14.14 11.29 20.29
CA ALA A 207 -13.89 10.07 21.03
C ALA A 207 -12.52 10.11 21.72
N GLU A 208 -12.51 9.72 22.99
CA GLU A 208 -11.27 9.67 23.78
C GLU A 208 -10.52 8.35 23.61
N ASN A 209 -9.20 8.43 23.73
CA ASN A 209 -8.30 7.27 23.83
C ASN A 209 -8.41 6.32 22.63
N VAL A 210 -8.26 6.87 21.42
CA VAL A 210 -8.30 6.10 20.18
C VAL A 210 -6.89 5.93 19.63
N HIS A 211 -6.50 4.69 19.38
CA HIS A 211 -5.17 4.35 18.86
C HIS A 211 -5.29 3.85 17.43
N PHE A 212 -4.36 4.21 16.57
CA PHE A 212 -4.29 3.82 15.18
C PHE A 212 -2.94 3.19 14.88
N ILE A 213 -2.95 1.94 14.43
CA ILE A 213 -1.77 1.21 13.97
C ILE A 213 -1.90 0.99 12.47
N LEU A 214 -0.97 1.53 11.70
CA LEU A 214 -0.98 1.45 10.24
C LEU A 214 0.08 0.45 9.78
N VAL A 215 -0.35 -0.68 9.25
CA VAL A 215 0.53 -1.76 8.78
C VAL A 215 0.73 -1.62 7.29
N GLU A 216 1.98 -1.47 6.87
CA GLU A 216 2.33 -1.34 5.46
C GLU A 216 3.74 -1.90 5.19
N ARG A 217 3.90 -2.68 4.14
CA ARG A 217 5.18 -3.27 3.77
C ARG A 217 6.17 -2.25 3.24
N VAL A 218 5.70 -1.28 2.46
CA VAL A 218 6.56 -0.33 1.74
C VAL A 218 6.42 1.10 2.24
N THR A 219 7.50 1.88 2.18
CA THR A 219 7.41 3.30 2.48
C THR A 219 6.58 4.02 1.42
N THR A 220 5.47 4.63 1.83
CA THR A 220 4.60 5.41 0.96
C THR A 220 4.89 6.91 1.04
N ARG A 221 4.71 7.63 -0.07
CA ARG A 221 4.76 9.11 -0.09
C ARG A 221 3.37 9.69 0.19
N PHE A 222 3.33 10.92 0.70
CA PHE A 222 2.09 11.65 0.99
C PHE A 222 1.19 10.94 2.01
N LYS A 223 1.81 10.40 3.07
CA LYS A 223 1.12 9.83 4.22
C LYS A 223 0.29 10.90 4.90
N VAL A 224 -0.92 10.56 5.32
CA VAL A 224 -1.81 11.50 6.03
C VAL A 224 -1.65 11.44 7.54
N ASP A 225 -0.94 10.44 8.06
CA ASP A 225 -0.71 10.18 9.49
C ASP A 225 -0.21 11.42 10.23
N GLY A 226 0.77 12.13 9.64
CA GLY A 226 1.37 13.33 10.25
C GLY A 226 0.44 14.55 10.35
N LYS A 227 -0.75 14.49 9.74
CA LYS A 227 -1.79 15.52 9.87
C LYS A 227 -2.60 15.37 11.16
N HIS A 228 -2.50 14.22 11.82
CA HIS A 228 -3.20 13.95 13.06
C HIS A 228 -2.26 14.22 14.23
N ARG A 229 -2.50 15.33 14.93
CA ARG A 229 -1.83 15.72 16.18
C ARG A 229 -2.87 16.13 17.22
N LYS A 230 -3.95 15.37 17.30
CA LYS A 230 -4.94 15.54 18.37
C LYS A 230 -4.37 14.96 19.66
N LYS A 231 -4.81 15.51 20.80
CA LYS A 231 -4.35 15.05 22.12
C LYS A 231 -4.78 13.60 22.41
N ASP A 232 -5.92 13.18 21.88
CA ASP A 232 -6.59 11.92 22.26
C ASP A 232 -6.53 10.82 21.18
N SER A 233 -5.88 11.09 20.05
CA SER A 233 -5.65 10.13 18.96
C SER A 233 -4.16 9.88 18.75
N VAL A 234 -3.73 8.61 18.86
CA VAL A 234 -2.33 8.21 18.64
C VAL A 234 -2.20 7.46 17.32
N PHE A 235 -1.24 7.86 16.47
CA PHE A 235 -0.95 7.21 15.20
C PHE A 235 0.46 6.60 15.20
N GLU A 236 0.53 5.29 15.00
CA GLU A 236 1.76 4.51 14.86
C GLU A 236 1.76 3.78 13.53
N ARG A 237 2.91 3.72 12.84
CA ARG A 237 3.04 3.02 11.56
C ARG A 237 4.10 1.94 11.62
N LEU A 238 3.69 0.70 11.38
CA LEU A 238 4.56 -0.47 11.33
C LEU A 238 4.96 -0.76 9.88
N GLN A 239 6.25 -0.64 9.58
CA GLN A 239 6.78 -1.02 8.27
C GLN A 239 7.12 -2.52 8.25
N ILE A 240 6.13 -3.37 7.96
CA ILE A 240 6.27 -4.83 7.99
C ILE A 240 5.28 -5.48 7.01
N ASP A 241 5.68 -6.60 6.39
CA ASP A 241 4.75 -7.44 5.63
C ASP A 241 3.80 -8.17 6.60
N ILE A 242 2.50 -8.18 6.29
CA ILE A 242 1.48 -8.83 7.10
C ILE A 242 1.81 -10.31 7.30
N GLN A 243 2.44 -10.98 6.32
CA GLN A 243 2.85 -12.38 6.43
C GLN A 243 3.75 -12.66 7.65
N HIS A 244 4.45 -11.64 8.16
CA HIS A 244 5.41 -11.75 9.26
C HIS A 244 4.97 -11.04 10.56
N LEU A 245 3.79 -10.41 10.56
CA LEU A 245 3.35 -9.57 11.68
C LEU A 245 2.69 -10.38 12.80
N CYS A 246 3.28 -10.36 13.99
CA CYS A 246 2.65 -10.86 15.21
C CYS A 246 2.08 -9.70 16.04
N LEU A 247 0.77 -9.46 15.96
CA LEU A 247 0.11 -8.38 16.72
C LEU A 247 0.32 -8.48 18.23
N ASN A 248 0.39 -9.70 18.78
CA ASN A 248 0.60 -9.94 20.21
C ASN A 248 1.97 -9.47 20.70
N ARG A 249 2.90 -9.19 19.79
CA ARG A 249 4.24 -8.66 20.10
C ARG A 249 4.35 -7.15 19.86
N VAL A 250 3.31 -6.48 19.38
CA VAL A 250 3.31 -5.03 19.19
C VAL A 250 3.17 -4.35 20.56
N PRO A 251 4.14 -3.51 20.98
CA PRO A 251 4.17 -2.95 22.34
C PRO A 251 2.88 -2.25 22.76
N VAL A 252 2.35 -1.38 21.89
CA VAL A 252 1.14 -0.58 22.20
C VAL A 252 -0.10 -1.46 22.41
N LEU A 253 -0.16 -2.64 21.78
CA LEU A 253 -1.25 -3.60 21.95
C LEU A 253 -1.09 -4.43 23.22
N ARG A 254 0.16 -4.79 23.57
CA ARG A 254 0.47 -5.52 24.81
C ARG A 254 0.18 -4.70 26.05
N GLU A 255 0.55 -3.42 26.02
CA GLU A 255 0.46 -2.51 27.16
C GLU A 255 -0.92 -1.86 27.26
N GLY A 256 -1.49 -1.40 26.14
CA GLY A 256 -2.72 -0.62 26.14
C GLY A 256 -4.01 -1.40 26.42
N ARG A 257 -4.02 -2.72 26.16
CA ARG A 257 -5.20 -3.62 26.31
C ARG A 257 -6.53 -3.07 25.75
N LEU A 258 -6.46 -2.15 24.79
CA LEU A 258 -7.65 -1.62 24.13
C LEU A 258 -8.26 -2.69 23.20
N PRO A 259 -9.59 -2.80 23.12
CA PRO A 259 -10.24 -3.61 22.09
C PRO A 259 -9.73 -3.27 20.70
N VAL A 260 -9.28 -4.28 19.98
CA VAL A 260 -8.66 -4.12 18.65
C VAL A 260 -9.71 -4.29 17.55
N VAL A 261 -9.71 -3.37 16.59
CA VAL A 261 -10.56 -3.39 15.40
C VAL A 261 -9.67 -3.40 14.16
N GLY A 262 -9.62 -4.52 13.45
CA GLY A 262 -8.92 -4.63 12.17
C GLY A 262 -9.75 -4.02 11.04
N ILE A 263 -9.12 -3.19 10.22
CA ILE A 263 -9.73 -2.55 9.05
C ILE A 263 -8.77 -2.63 7.85
N GLY A 264 -9.27 -2.64 6.61
CA GLY A 264 -8.39 -2.64 5.44
C GLY A 264 -9.13 -2.50 4.12
N LYS A 265 -8.74 -1.56 3.26
CA LYS A 265 -9.46 -1.35 2.00
C LYS A 265 -9.14 -2.41 0.93
N HIS A 266 -7.85 -2.68 0.76
CA HIS A 266 -7.31 -3.56 -0.27
C HIS A 266 -6.36 -4.52 0.41
N LEU A 267 -6.90 -5.62 0.93
CA LEU A 267 -6.08 -6.70 1.46
C LEU A 267 -5.86 -7.71 0.34
N CYS A 268 -4.61 -7.85 -0.11
CA CYS A 268 -4.20 -8.82 -1.11
C CYS A 268 -2.83 -9.40 -0.76
N GLY A 269 -2.59 -10.67 -1.09
CA GLY A 269 -1.33 -11.37 -0.83
C GLY A 269 -1.53 -12.63 0.02
N VAL A 270 -0.45 -13.39 0.23
CA VAL A 270 -0.50 -14.72 0.89
C VAL A 270 -1.17 -14.73 2.27
N ALA A 271 -1.07 -13.62 3.01
CA ALA A 271 -1.69 -13.50 4.32
C ALA A 271 -3.23 -13.42 4.28
N THR A 272 -3.87 -13.07 3.15
CA THR A 272 -5.33 -12.87 3.11
C THR A 272 -6.12 -14.13 3.37
N GLY A 273 -5.58 -15.31 3.05
CA GLY A 273 -6.24 -16.60 3.32
C GLY A 273 -6.42 -16.86 4.83
N VAL A 274 -5.40 -16.53 5.63
CA VAL A 274 -5.43 -16.65 7.10
C VAL A 274 -6.14 -15.46 7.75
N THR A 275 -6.13 -14.29 7.09
CA THR A 275 -6.91 -13.11 7.51
C THR A 275 -8.42 -13.28 7.23
N GLY A 276 -8.83 -14.29 6.45
CA GLY A 276 -10.23 -14.59 6.15
C GLY A 276 -11.05 -14.99 7.39
N ASP A 277 -10.41 -15.55 8.41
CA ASP A 277 -11.03 -15.77 9.73
C ASP A 277 -11.19 -14.47 10.54
N ILE A 278 -10.50 -13.39 10.15
CA ILE A 278 -10.66 -12.02 10.67
C ILE A 278 -11.75 -11.29 9.85
N MET A 279 -12.86 -11.96 9.55
CA MET A 279 -13.99 -11.30 8.89
C MET A 279 -14.47 -10.15 9.78
N TRP A 280 -14.13 -8.93 9.32
CA TRP A 280 -14.88 -7.69 9.39
C TRP A 280 -15.94 -7.65 10.49
N ALA A 281 -15.57 -6.98 11.58
CA ALA A 281 -16.41 -6.66 12.72
C ALA A 281 -16.84 -7.77 13.67
N LYS A 282 -15.98 -8.76 13.90
CA LYS A 282 -16.01 -9.48 15.17
C LYS A 282 -14.79 -9.11 15.98
N SER A 283 -15.05 -8.69 17.23
CA SER A 283 -14.06 -8.43 18.26
C SER A 283 -12.93 -9.45 18.17
N ILE A 284 -11.69 -8.99 18.01
CA ILE A 284 -10.49 -9.83 17.83
C ILE A 284 -10.23 -10.57 19.15
N SER A 285 -10.97 -11.64 19.39
CA SER A 285 -10.74 -12.56 20.51
C SER A 285 -9.97 -13.80 20.06
N ARG A 286 -10.06 -14.19 18.78
CA ARG A 286 -9.44 -15.43 18.28
C ARG A 286 -7.95 -15.33 17.92
N LEU A 287 -7.38 -14.13 17.78
CA LEU A 287 -5.93 -13.94 17.60
C LEU A 287 -5.15 -13.91 18.93
N LEU A 288 -5.86 -13.80 20.06
CA LEU A 288 -5.28 -13.79 21.40
C LEU A 288 -5.16 -15.20 22.00
N ASP A 289 -5.82 -16.21 21.44
CA ASP A 289 -5.97 -17.54 22.06
C ASP A 289 -5.13 -18.67 21.44
N LEU A 290 -4.24 -18.42 20.47
CA LEU A 290 -3.29 -19.44 19.98
C LEU A 290 -2.03 -19.54 20.87
N GLY A 291 -2.23 -19.47 22.18
CA GLY A 291 -1.21 -19.55 23.20
C GLY A 291 -1.70 -20.32 24.43
N ARG A 292 -2.08 -21.58 24.22
CA ARG A 292 -1.86 -22.65 25.19
C ARG A 292 -1.08 -23.76 24.53
#